data_AF-A0AAQ5ZK87-F1
#
_entry.id   AF-A0AAQ5ZK87-F1
#
_cell.length_a   1.000
_cell.length_b   1.000
_cell.length_c   1.000
_cell.angle_alpha   90.00
_cell.angle_beta   90.00
_cell.angle_gamma   90.00
#
_symmetry.space_group_name_H-M   'P 1'
#
loop_
_entity.id
_entity.type
_entity.pdbx_description
1 polymer ?
#
loop_
_entity_poly.entity_id
_entity_poly.type
_entity_poly.pdbx_seq_one_letter_code
_entity_poly.pdbx_strand_id
1 'polypeptide(L)'
;LTSNICRLVISLLGLVTKIPRLAISVSRLFTKSLLMSVFTCSPGYLWYLQVKLHPTVNLLQDKGKLMDFLLRRRDCKMVILSVCSQILEGGVKGSLPVVATVFDKLNQVYKEYLEAEQSYTVAMESGPSRGSAAQKRPVRTQAVIDQSDMYTHVLSSFTERKEVSHKFVIAVLMEYIRSLNQHQITVQHYLYELVIKTLVQHNLFYMLHQFLQYHVLSDSKPLACLLLSLESTYPPAHQLSLDMLKRLSTANDEIVEVLLSKQQVLGALRFIRSVGGHDNVSARKFLDAARQTGDQMLFYTVFRSFQQRNQRLRGSPAFNPGEHCEEHVVHFKQLFGEQALMKPSTV
;
A
#
# COMPACT_ATOMS: atom_id res chain seq x y z
N LEU A 1 28.36 22.30 42.41
CA LEU A 1 27.91 20.90 42.18
C LEU A 1 27.55 20.60 40.71
N THR A 2 26.92 21.52 39.97
CA THR A 2 26.51 21.35 38.57
C THR A 2 27.66 21.17 37.57
N SER A 3 28.80 21.83 37.79
CA SER A 3 30.01 21.68 36.93
C SER A 3 30.68 20.30 37.05
N ASN A 4 30.65 19.70 38.25
CA ASN A 4 31.26 18.39 38.49
C ASN A 4 30.40 17.25 37.92
N ILE A 5 29.08 17.42 37.84
CA ILE A 5 28.16 16.44 37.25
C ILE A 5 28.32 16.38 35.73
N CYS A 6 28.48 17.53 35.05
CA CYS A 6 28.81 17.56 33.62
C CYS A 6 30.16 16.89 33.32
N ARG A 7 31.19 17.13 34.15
CA ARG A 7 32.50 16.46 34.00
C ARG A 7 32.40 14.95 34.26
N LEU A 8 31.56 14.50 35.20
CA LEU A 8 31.37 13.08 35.48
C LEU A 8 30.65 12.37 34.32
N VAL A 9 29.64 12.98 33.71
CA VAL A 9 28.89 12.41 32.58
C VAL A 9 29.76 12.32 31.33
N ILE A 10 30.57 13.35 31.05
CA ILE A 10 31.54 13.34 29.94
C ILE A 10 32.65 12.31 30.20
N SER A 11 33.11 12.20 31.45
CA SER A 11 34.14 11.21 31.84
C SER A 11 33.61 9.78 31.80
N LEU A 12 32.35 9.53 32.15
CA LEU A 12 31.69 8.22 32.04
C LEU A 12 31.46 7.81 30.58
N LEU A 13 31.03 8.74 29.72
CA LEU A 13 30.96 8.49 28.27
C LEU A 13 32.35 8.23 27.66
N GLY A 14 33.39 8.91 28.15
CA GLY A 14 34.79 8.67 27.76
C GLY A 14 35.44 7.43 28.37
N LEU A 15 34.92 6.88 29.47
CA LEU A 15 35.40 5.64 30.09
C LEU A 15 34.79 4.40 29.42
N VAL A 16 33.53 4.49 28.98
CA VAL A 16 32.83 3.41 28.26
C VAL A 16 33.52 3.07 26.93
N THR A 17 34.28 4.01 26.35
CA THR A 17 35.08 3.76 25.12
C THR A 17 36.45 3.16 25.39
N LYS A 18 36.95 3.14 26.64
CA LYS A 18 38.33 2.71 26.98
C LYS A 18 38.45 1.39 27.72
N ILE A 19 37.36 0.74 28.14
CA ILE A 19 37.41 -0.50 28.93
C ILE A 19 36.64 -1.63 28.22
N PRO A 20 37.31 -2.55 27.51
CA PRO A 20 36.64 -3.56 26.67
C PRO A 20 35.86 -4.62 27.48
N ARG A 21 36.12 -4.76 28.79
CA ARG A 21 35.43 -5.75 29.66
C ARG A 21 34.08 -5.29 30.21
N LEU A 22 33.77 -3.99 30.18
CA LEU A 22 32.44 -3.47 30.53
C LEU A 22 31.45 -3.51 29.35
N ALA A 23 31.96 -3.65 28.11
CA ALA A 23 31.13 -3.70 26.90
C ALA A 23 30.14 -4.88 26.89
N ILE A 24 30.48 -6.00 27.54
CA ILE A 24 29.65 -7.22 27.53
C ILE A 24 28.47 -7.11 28.51
N SER A 25 28.63 -6.41 29.64
CA SER A 25 27.54 -6.21 30.60
C SER A 25 26.66 -5.00 30.27
N VAL A 26 27.18 -3.99 29.59
CA VAL A 26 26.39 -2.83 29.14
C VAL A 26 25.47 -3.19 27.98
N SER A 27 25.82 -4.17 27.13
CA SER A 27 24.96 -4.54 25.99
C SER A 27 23.62 -5.19 26.40
N ARG A 28 23.55 -5.87 27.55
CA ARG A 28 22.31 -6.48 28.09
C ARG A 28 21.45 -5.53 28.94
N LEU A 29 21.97 -4.36 29.33
CA LEU A 29 21.29 -3.43 30.24
C LEU A 29 20.44 -2.34 29.52
N PHE A 30 20.39 -2.37 28.18
CA PHE A 30 19.75 -1.32 27.36
C PHE A 30 18.35 -1.66 26.83
N THR A 31 17.66 -2.68 27.35
CA THR A 31 16.45 -3.25 26.69
C THR A 31 15.10 -2.94 27.32
N LYS A 32 14.98 -2.27 28.47
CA LYS A 32 13.65 -1.86 28.99
C LYS A 32 13.80 -0.53 29.72
N SER A 33 13.06 0.51 29.29
CA SER A 33 12.95 1.86 29.91
C SER A 33 14.12 2.22 30.82
N LEU A 34 15.14 2.91 30.30
CA LEU A 34 16.33 3.42 31.00
C LEU A 34 16.20 3.44 32.54
N LEU A 35 16.44 2.28 33.15
CA LEU A 35 16.62 2.11 34.58
C LEU A 35 18.05 1.62 34.71
N MET A 36 18.98 2.53 34.39
CA MET A 36 20.38 2.31 34.68
C MET A 36 20.53 2.61 36.17
N SER A 37 20.20 1.64 37.02
CA SER A 37 20.54 1.70 38.44
C SER A 37 22.06 1.55 38.55
N VAL A 38 22.77 2.68 38.61
CA VAL A 38 24.19 2.68 38.93
C VAL A 38 24.30 2.36 40.43
N PHE A 39 24.65 1.12 40.77
CA PHE A 39 25.03 0.77 42.12
C PHE A 39 26.37 1.43 42.44
N THR A 40 26.33 2.52 43.20
CA THR A 40 27.52 2.99 43.91
C THR A 40 27.61 2.20 45.22
N CYS A 41 28.80 1.69 45.54
CA CYS A 41 29.05 0.84 46.70
C CYS A 41 29.09 1.69 47.99
N SER A 42 27.93 2.23 48.40
CA SER A 42 27.64 2.78 49.73
C SER A 42 26.13 3.07 49.84
N PRO A 43 25.51 3.02 51.03
CA PRO A 43 24.15 2.51 51.19
C PRO A 43 23.06 3.38 50.54
N GLY A 44 22.17 2.73 49.79
CA GLY A 44 20.73 3.05 49.78
C GLY A 44 20.17 4.01 48.73
N TYR A 45 20.95 4.62 47.84
CA TYR A 45 20.41 5.56 46.84
C TYR A 45 20.25 4.94 45.45
N LEU A 46 19.02 4.94 44.95
CA LEU A 46 18.69 4.50 43.60
C LEU A 46 18.59 5.73 42.69
N TRP A 47 19.52 5.87 41.77
CA TRP A 47 19.57 7.00 40.84
C TRP A 47 18.90 6.63 39.51
N TYR A 48 18.04 7.52 39.01
CA TYR A 48 17.41 7.38 37.70
C TYR A 48 18.08 8.33 36.71
N LEU A 49 18.71 7.78 35.67
CA LEU A 49 19.23 8.59 34.56
C LEU A 49 18.14 8.74 33.49
N GLN A 50 17.50 9.90 33.45
CA GLN A 50 16.56 10.23 32.38
C GLN A 50 17.27 10.98 31.25
N VAL A 51 17.55 10.29 30.15
CA VAL A 51 18.12 10.93 28.95
C VAL A 51 17.05 11.74 28.23
N LYS A 52 17.22 13.07 28.18
CA LYS A 52 16.40 13.96 27.35
C LYS A 52 16.68 13.71 25.87
N LEU A 53 15.64 13.40 25.10
CA LEU A 53 15.76 12.97 23.70
C LEU A 53 16.16 14.10 22.75
N HIS A 54 15.61 15.30 22.95
CA HIS A 54 15.81 16.42 22.03
C HIS A 54 17.28 16.88 21.90
N PRO A 55 18.08 16.98 22.99
CA PRO A 55 19.51 17.24 22.88
C PRO A 55 20.30 16.09 22.24
N THR A 56 19.87 14.83 22.42
CA THR A 56 20.57 13.65 21.88
C THR A 56 20.50 13.57 20.35
N VAL A 57 19.38 14.01 19.75
CA VAL A 57 19.22 14.08 18.28
C VAL A 57 20.27 15.00 17.65
N ASN A 58 20.67 16.07 18.36
CA ASN A 58 21.67 17.03 17.89
C ASN A 58 23.11 16.57 18.22
N LEU A 59 23.30 15.71 19.23
CA LEU A 59 24.61 15.21 19.65
C LEU A 59 25.12 14.08 18.74
N LEU A 60 24.22 13.21 18.27
CA LEU A 60 24.56 12.10 17.37
C LEU A 60 24.43 12.54 15.91
N GLN A 61 25.57 12.87 15.29
CA GLN A 61 25.63 13.27 13.88
C GLN A 61 25.35 12.10 12.93
N ASP A 62 25.77 10.89 13.30
CA ASP A 62 25.48 9.66 12.55
C ASP A 62 24.02 9.25 12.77
N LYS A 63 23.20 9.55 11.76
CA LYS A 63 21.76 9.26 11.78
C LYS A 63 21.48 7.76 11.83
N GLY A 64 22.35 6.92 11.26
CA GLY A 64 22.22 5.47 11.35
C GLY A 64 22.37 4.97 12.78
N LYS A 65 23.37 5.46 13.52
CA LYS A 65 23.57 5.12 14.95
C LYS A 65 22.50 5.73 15.85
N LEU A 66 22.03 6.94 15.53
CA LEU A 66 20.90 7.57 16.22
C LEU A 66 19.65 6.69 16.10
N MET A 67 19.39 6.11 14.93
CA MET A 67 18.27 5.19 14.73
C MET A 67 18.41 3.91 15.56
N ASP A 68 19.61 3.30 15.62
CA ASP A 68 19.86 2.13 16.49
C ASP A 68 19.57 2.43 17.96
N PHE A 69 19.88 3.65 18.39
CA PHE A 69 19.61 4.11 19.75
C PHE A 69 18.13 4.35 19.99
N LEU A 70 17.42 5.00 19.06
CA LEU A 70 16.00 5.35 19.22
C LEU A 70 15.08 4.13 19.12
N LEU A 71 15.36 3.18 18.22
CA LEU A 71 14.52 1.99 18.01
C LEU A 71 14.50 1.04 19.21
N ARG A 72 15.55 1.07 20.05
CA ARG A 72 15.63 0.29 21.30
C ARG A 72 14.84 0.91 22.45
N ARG A 73 14.26 2.11 22.27
CA ARG A 73 13.59 2.86 23.34
C ARG A 73 12.07 2.80 23.21
N ARG A 74 11.42 2.94 24.36
CA ARG A 74 9.97 3.14 24.46
C ARG A 74 9.62 4.60 24.20
N ASP A 75 8.41 4.83 23.70
CA ASP A 75 7.80 6.16 23.58
C ASP A 75 8.62 7.16 22.74
N CYS A 76 9.39 6.66 21.77
CA CYS A 76 10.24 7.48 20.90
C CYS A 76 9.67 7.64 19.48
N LYS A 77 8.44 7.17 19.22
CA LYS A 77 7.80 7.15 17.90
C LYS A 77 7.81 8.52 17.21
N MET A 78 7.30 9.56 17.88
CA MET A 78 7.28 10.92 17.31
C MET A 78 8.67 11.51 17.11
N VAL A 79 9.64 11.16 17.98
CA VAL A 79 11.03 11.61 17.82
C VAL A 79 11.66 10.95 16.60
N ILE A 80 11.45 9.65 16.41
CA ILE A 80 11.90 8.91 15.22
C ILE A 80 11.33 9.54 13.95
N LEU A 81 10.03 9.82 13.91
CA LEU A 81 9.38 10.46 12.76
C LEU A 81 9.95 11.85 12.49
N SER A 82 10.19 12.66 13.55
CA SER A 82 10.82 13.97 13.41
C SER A 82 12.24 13.90 12.86
N VAL A 83 13.03 12.88 13.26
CA VAL A 83 14.38 12.64 12.75
C VAL A 83 14.32 12.26 11.28
N CYS A 84 13.35 11.43 10.87
CA CYS A 84 13.15 11.08 9.47
C CYS A 84 12.86 12.33 8.64
N SER A 85 11.95 13.20 9.08
CA SER A 85 11.65 14.46 8.39
C SER A 85 12.88 15.37 8.28
N GLN A 86 13.69 15.51 9.34
CA GLN A 86 14.93 16.28 9.32
C GLN A 86 15.97 15.73 8.33
N ILE A 87 16.05 14.41 8.16
CA ILE A 87 16.98 13.80 7.19
C ILE A 87 16.56 14.16 5.76
N LEU A 88 15.26 14.24 5.49
CA LEU A 88 14.72 14.62 4.19
C LEU A 88 14.86 16.11 3.90
N GLU A 89 14.92 16.94 4.94
CA GLU A 89 15.17 18.39 4.86
C GLU A 89 16.61 18.75 4.49
N GLY A 90 17.56 17.85 4.77
CA GLY A 90 19.00 18.14 4.71
C GLY A 90 19.61 18.41 3.34
N GLY A 91 18.85 18.31 2.23
CA GLY A 91 19.13 18.87 0.90
C GLY A 91 20.44 18.53 0.16
N VAL A 92 21.46 17.96 0.82
CA VAL A 92 22.83 17.92 0.30
C VAL A 92 23.29 16.48 0.09
N LYS A 93 23.54 16.19 -1.20
CA LYS A 93 24.34 15.11 -1.80
C LYS A 93 25.04 14.21 -0.78
N GLY A 94 24.33 13.17 -0.34
CA GLY A 94 24.74 12.24 0.71
C GLY A 94 23.57 11.64 1.49
N SER A 95 22.36 12.21 1.35
CA SER A 95 21.18 11.80 2.11
C SER A 95 20.56 10.48 1.67
N LEU A 96 20.47 10.15 0.37
CA LEU A 96 19.72 8.95 -0.06
C LEU A 96 20.27 7.63 0.52
N PRO A 97 21.60 7.38 0.57
CA PRO A 97 22.13 6.21 1.26
C PRO A 97 21.82 6.21 2.76
N VAL A 98 21.84 7.37 3.41
CA VAL A 98 21.49 7.49 4.83
C VAL A 98 19.99 7.21 5.02
N VAL A 99 19.12 7.77 4.18
CA VAL A 99 17.68 7.52 4.14
C VAL A 99 17.41 6.03 3.95
N ALA A 100 18.10 5.38 3.01
CA ALA A 100 18.02 3.94 2.78
C ALA A 100 18.33 3.16 4.05
N THR A 101 19.47 3.44 4.71
CA THR A 101 19.84 2.74 5.95
C THR A 101 18.84 2.98 7.08
N VAL A 102 18.23 4.16 7.14
CA VAL A 102 17.22 4.50 8.15
C VAL A 102 15.94 3.73 7.87
N PHE A 103 15.47 3.70 6.62
CA PHE A 103 14.28 2.93 6.22
C PHE A 103 14.47 1.43 6.44
N ASP A 104 15.63 0.87 6.09
CA ASP A 104 15.92 -0.55 6.33
C ASP A 104 15.87 -0.89 7.83
N LYS A 105 16.43 -0.04 8.68
CA LYS A 105 16.34 -0.23 10.15
C LYS A 105 14.91 -0.14 10.69
N LEU A 106 14.12 0.81 10.18
CA LEU A 106 12.71 0.95 10.57
C LEU A 106 11.90 -0.29 10.15
N ASN A 107 12.05 -0.69 8.89
CA ASN A 107 11.28 -1.78 8.31
C ASN A 107 11.74 -3.13 8.85
N GLN A 108 13.01 -3.30 9.24
CA GLN A 108 13.46 -4.47 9.98
C GLN A 108 12.71 -4.63 11.30
N VAL A 109 12.66 -3.57 12.14
CA VAL A 109 11.94 -3.61 13.43
C VAL A 109 10.45 -3.82 13.20
N TYR A 110 9.88 -3.22 12.14
CA TYR A 110 8.48 -3.45 11.78
C TYR A 110 8.21 -4.90 11.35
N LYS A 111 9.10 -5.51 10.57
CA LYS A 111 9.01 -6.93 10.18
C LYS A 111 9.07 -7.86 11.39
N GLU A 112 10.04 -7.65 12.28
CA GLU A 112 10.17 -8.42 13.53
C GLU A 112 8.88 -8.35 14.37
N TYR A 113 8.23 -7.17 14.41
CA TYR A 113 6.94 -7.00 15.05
C TYR A 113 5.81 -7.78 14.35
N LEU A 114 5.72 -7.72 13.02
CA LEU A 114 4.70 -8.45 12.26
C LEU A 114 4.83 -9.97 12.45
N GLU A 115 6.05 -10.50 12.44
CA GLU A 115 6.33 -11.92 12.68
C GLU A 115 5.96 -12.34 14.12
N ALA A 116 6.21 -11.48 15.10
CA ALA A 116 5.81 -11.71 16.49
C ALA A 116 4.28 -11.72 16.67
N GLU A 117 3.54 -10.82 16.02
CA GLU A 117 2.06 -10.84 16.04
C GLU A 117 1.50 -12.06 15.29
N GLN A 118 2.10 -12.44 14.15
CA GLN A 118 1.66 -13.61 13.38
C GLN A 118 1.86 -14.92 14.16
N SER A 119 3.04 -15.10 14.76
CA SER A 119 3.34 -16.27 15.59
C SER A 119 2.43 -16.37 16.82
N TYR A 120 2.09 -15.24 17.44
CA TYR A 120 1.11 -15.20 18.53
C TYR A 120 -0.29 -15.61 18.07
N THR A 121 -0.75 -15.13 16.91
CA THR A 121 -2.08 -15.43 16.37
C THR A 121 -2.23 -16.92 16.05
N VAL A 122 -1.23 -17.52 15.40
CA VAL A 122 -1.20 -18.96 15.09
C VAL A 122 -1.18 -19.81 16.36
N ALA A 123 -0.47 -19.38 17.40
CA ALA A 123 -0.45 -20.06 18.70
C ALA A 123 -1.79 -19.96 19.46
N MET A 124 -2.56 -18.88 19.24
CA MET A 124 -3.88 -18.71 19.84
C MET A 124 -4.94 -19.59 19.13
N GLU A 125 -4.86 -19.75 17.82
CA GLU A 125 -5.77 -20.57 17.01
C GLU A 125 -5.55 -22.08 17.20
N SER A 126 -4.34 -22.52 17.58
CA SER A 126 -3.97 -23.93 17.77
C SER A 126 -4.42 -24.54 19.12
N GLY A 127 -5.11 -23.76 19.97
CA GLY A 127 -5.68 -24.22 21.24
C GLY A 127 -4.64 -24.49 22.34
N PRO A 128 -5.04 -24.45 23.63
CA PRO A 128 -4.10 -24.61 24.73
C PRO A 128 -3.61 -26.06 24.82
N SER A 129 -2.38 -26.31 24.38
CA SER A 129 -1.65 -27.54 24.73
C SER A 129 -1.44 -27.59 26.25
N ARG A 130 -1.82 -28.71 26.88
CA ARG A 130 -1.67 -28.98 28.32
C ARG A 130 -0.18 -28.91 28.71
N GLY A 131 0.27 -27.74 29.19
CA GLY A 131 1.66 -27.51 29.64
C GLY A 131 2.29 -26.20 29.17
N SER A 132 1.65 -25.44 28.27
CA SER A 132 2.16 -24.15 27.80
C SER A 132 1.87 -23.04 28.81
N ALA A 133 2.92 -22.38 29.32
CA ALA A 133 2.77 -21.16 30.11
C ALA A 133 2.02 -20.10 29.29
N ALA A 134 1.04 -19.41 29.90
CA ALA A 134 0.22 -18.39 29.24
C ALA A 134 1.09 -17.44 28.40
N GLN A 135 1.04 -17.59 27.07
CA GLN A 135 1.87 -16.82 26.16
C GLN A 135 1.41 -15.36 26.20
N LYS A 136 2.27 -14.49 26.73
CA LYS A 136 2.02 -13.06 26.78
C LYS A 136 2.10 -12.51 25.37
N ARG A 137 1.03 -11.81 24.94
CA ARG A 137 1.02 -11.02 23.70
C ARG A 137 2.30 -10.17 23.64
N PRO A 138 2.99 -10.11 22.49
CA PRO A 138 4.19 -9.28 22.38
C PRO A 138 3.82 -7.84 22.73
N VAL A 139 4.29 -7.39 23.90
CA VAL A 139 4.04 -6.01 24.35
C VAL A 139 4.83 -5.09 23.43
N ARG A 140 4.20 -4.01 22.93
CA ARG A 140 4.83 -2.88 22.19
C ARG A 140 5.91 -2.20 23.05
N THR A 141 7.02 -2.88 23.32
CA THR A 141 8.12 -2.35 24.14
C THR A 141 9.17 -1.62 23.32
N GLN A 142 9.05 -1.62 21.99
CA GLN A 142 9.93 -0.90 21.06
C GLN A 142 9.08 0.06 20.22
N ALA A 143 9.70 1.16 19.79
CA ALA A 143 9.04 2.13 18.92
C ALA A 143 8.92 1.56 17.50
N VAL A 144 7.82 0.83 17.26
CA VAL A 144 7.46 0.33 15.92
C VAL A 144 6.81 1.47 15.14
N ILE A 145 7.35 1.74 13.95
CA ILE A 145 6.80 2.67 12.98
C ILE A 145 6.12 1.86 11.89
N ASP A 146 4.81 2.01 11.73
CA ASP A 146 4.08 1.35 10.65
C ASP A 146 4.08 2.20 9.36
N GLN A 147 3.55 1.64 8.28
CA GLN A 147 3.49 2.33 6.99
C GLN A 147 2.61 3.60 7.04
N SER A 148 1.54 3.59 7.86
CA SER A 148 0.63 4.74 7.98
C SER A 148 1.27 5.90 8.73
N ASP A 149 2.11 5.60 9.73
CA ASP A 149 2.89 6.59 10.46
C ASP A 149 3.87 7.31 9.54
N MET A 150 4.63 6.54 8.76
CA MET A 150 5.57 7.10 7.80
C MET A 150 4.86 7.93 6.73
N TYR A 151 3.73 7.44 6.22
CA TYR A 151 2.94 8.17 5.25
C TYR A 151 2.46 9.52 5.79
N THR A 152 1.80 9.50 6.96
CA THR A 152 1.11 10.67 7.52
C THR A 152 2.07 11.72 8.04
N HIS A 153 3.15 11.32 8.69
CA HIS A 153 4.02 12.26 9.41
C HIS A 153 5.29 12.67 8.66
N VAL A 154 5.65 11.95 7.59
CA VAL A 154 6.92 12.18 6.89
C VAL A 154 6.71 12.28 5.38
N LEU A 155 6.20 11.24 4.72
CA LEU A 155 6.18 11.18 3.25
C LEU A 155 5.20 12.18 2.63
N SER A 156 3.95 12.25 3.12
CA SER A 156 2.94 13.19 2.60
C SER A 156 3.39 14.64 2.75
N SER A 157 3.79 15.05 3.96
CA SER A 157 4.29 16.39 4.25
C SER A 157 5.58 16.72 3.49
N PHE A 158 6.35 15.73 3.08
CA PHE A 158 7.56 15.91 2.27
C PHE A 158 7.23 16.11 0.79
N THR A 159 6.27 15.35 0.24
CA THR A 159 5.87 15.45 -1.17
C THR A 159 5.24 16.78 -1.55
N GLU A 160 4.63 17.48 -0.60
CA GLU A 160 3.99 18.79 -0.84
C GLU A 160 4.99 19.95 -0.92
N ARG A 161 6.25 19.73 -0.55
CA ARG A 161 7.26 20.79 -0.47
C ARG A 161 7.86 21.11 -1.84
N LYS A 162 7.71 22.36 -2.28
CA LYS A 162 8.18 22.84 -3.58
C LYS A 162 9.71 23.06 -3.68
N GLU A 163 10.40 23.12 -2.55
CA GLU A 163 11.83 23.45 -2.48
C GLU A 163 12.75 22.28 -2.89
N VAL A 164 12.20 21.06 -2.90
CA VAL A 164 12.95 19.82 -3.15
C VAL A 164 12.78 19.40 -4.61
N SER A 165 13.85 18.90 -5.23
CA SER A 165 13.77 18.35 -6.59
C SER A 165 12.81 17.15 -6.62
N HIS A 166 11.83 17.18 -7.53
CA HIS A 166 10.88 16.08 -7.74
C HIS A 166 11.58 14.73 -7.99
N LYS A 167 12.76 14.73 -8.61
CA LYS A 167 13.57 13.52 -8.80
C LYS A 167 14.03 12.92 -7.47
N PHE A 168 14.38 13.76 -6.50
CA PHE A 168 14.76 13.34 -5.17
C PHE A 168 13.54 12.85 -4.38
N VAL A 169 12.39 13.53 -4.50
CA VAL A 169 11.13 13.08 -3.89
C VAL A 169 10.77 11.66 -4.34
N ILE A 170 10.80 11.42 -5.66
CA ILE A 170 10.53 10.10 -6.23
C ILE A 170 11.57 9.08 -5.77
N ALA A 171 12.86 9.45 -5.75
CA ALA A 171 13.92 8.55 -5.25
C ALA A 171 13.67 8.13 -3.80
N VAL A 172 13.28 9.05 -2.91
CA VAL A 172 12.97 8.74 -1.50
C VAL A 172 11.75 7.82 -1.38
N LEU A 173 10.67 8.09 -2.12
CA LEU A 173 9.47 7.24 -2.12
C LEU A 173 9.80 5.82 -2.61
N MET A 174 10.57 5.73 -3.70
CA MET A 174 11.01 4.45 -4.25
C MET A 174 11.97 3.72 -3.31
N GLU A 175 12.84 4.44 -2.60
CA GLU A 175 13.74 3.86 -1.60
C GLU A 175 12.96 3.25 -0.42
N TYR A 176 11.87 3.91 0.01
CA TYR A 176 10.99 3.36 1.05
C TYR A 176 10.28 2.09 0.57
N ILE A 177 9.71 2.10 -0.63
CA ILE A 177 9.06 0.93 -1.25
C ILE A 177 10.08 -0.21 -1.43
N ARG A 178 11.29 0.09 -1.89
CA ARG A 178 12.39 -0.87 -2.03
C ARG A 178 12.71 -1.53 -0.69
N SER A 179 12.82 -0.74 0.38
CA SER A 179 13.09 -1.22 1.73
C SER A 179 11.96 -2.14 2.24
N LEU A 180 10.69 -1.77 2.05
CA LEU A 180 9.54 -2.62 2.40
C LEU A 180 9.60 -3.97 1.67
N ASN A 181 9.87 -3.95 0.36
CA ASN A 181 9.99 -5.16 -0.45
C ASN A 181 11.18 -6.04 -0.01
N GLN A 182 12.33 -5.44 0.31
CA GLN A 182 13.51 -6.16 0.81
C GLN A 182 13.22 -6.91 2.12
N HIS A 183 12.43 -6.31 3.01
CA HIS A 183 12.00 -6.92 4.26
C HIS A 183 10.73 -7.80 4.12
N GLN A 184 10.27 -8.06 2.90
CA GLN A 184 9.08 -8.88 2.62
C GLN A 184 7.84 -8.37 3.38
N ILE A 185 7.65 -7.06 3.37
CA ILE A 185 6.47 -6.38 3.92
C ILE A 185 5.58 -6.01 2.75
N THR A 186 4.30 -6.38 2.82
CA THR A 186 3.33 -6.01 1.78
C THR A 186 3.15 -4.50 1.76
N VAL A 187 3.46 -3.89 0.62
CA VAL A 187 3.34 -2.45 0.42
C VAL A 187 1.87 -2.07 0.31
N GLN A 188 1.43 -1.11 1.12
CA GLN A 188 0.06 -0.62 1.08
C GLN A 188 -0.18 0.26 -0.15
N HIS A 189 -1.36 0.10 -0.79
CA HIS A 189 -1.68 0.74 -2.06
C HIS A 189 -1.61 2.27 -2.02
N TYR A 190 -1.86 2.92 -0.88
CA TYR A 190 -1.77 4.38 -0.74
C TYR A 190 -0.35 4.93 -0.94
N LEU A 191 0.69 4.11 -0.74
CA LEU A 191 2.07 4.49 -1.03
C LEU A 191 2.32 4.58 -2.54
N TYR A 192 1.78 3.63 -3.29
CA TYR A 192 1.81 3.68 -4.76
C TYR A 192 0.97 4.83 -5.29
N GLU A 193 -0.20 5.09 -4.70
CA GLU A 193 -1.01 6.28 -5.03
C GLU A 193 -0.22 7.58 -4.85
N LEU A 194 0.57 7.71 -3.77
CA LEU A 194 1.41 8.87 -3.55
C LEU A 194 2.48 9.04 -4.64
N VAL A 195 3.12 7.95 -5.05
CA VAL A 195 4.09 7.95 -6.17
C VAL A 195 3.41 8.39 -7.47
N ILE A 196 2.25 7.82 -7.79
CA ILE A 196 1.51 8.15 -9.02
C ILE A 196 1.07 9.62 -9.01
N LYS A 197 0.49 10.11 -7.90
CA LYS A 197 0.11 11.52 -7.75
C LYS A 197 1.31 12.45 -7.94
N THR A 198 2.45 12.13 -7.34
CA THR A 198 3.69 12.92 -7.49
C THR A 198 4.17 12.94 -8.95
N LEU A 199 4.14 11.79 -9.65
CA LEU A 199 4.53 11.70 -11.06
C LEU A 199 3.61 12.51 -11.98
N VAL A 200 2.29 12.42 -11.76
CA VAL A 200 1.29 13.16 -12.53
C VAL A 200 1.42 14.66 -12.30
N GLN A 201 1.57 15.10 -11.04
CA GLN A 201 1.74 16.51 -10.68
C GLN A 201 2.94 17.17 -11.38
N HIS A 202 4.00 16.39 -11.63
CA HIS A 202 5.21 16.87 -12.32
C HIS A 202 5.27 16.50 -13.82
N ASN A 203 4.18 15.99 -14.41
CA ASN A 203 4.10 15.57 -15.82
C ASN A 203 5.15 14.51 -16.23
N LEU A 204 5.55 13.64 -15.30
CA LEU A 204 6.57 12.59 -15.53
C LEU A 204 5.93 11.30 -16.06
N PHE A 205 5.10 11.42 -17.10
CA PHE A 205 4.30 10.32 -17.65
C PHE A 205 5.12 9.17 -18.20
N TYR A 206 6.31 9.44 -18.73
CA TYR A 206 7.22 8.39 -19.19
C TYR A 206 7.64 7.46 -18.04
N MET A 207 8.04 8.02 -16.89
CA MET A 207 8.40 7.21 -15.73
C MET A 207 7.18 6.48 -15.15
N LEU A 208 6.01 7.12 -15.13
CA LEU A 208 4.76 6.46 -14.76
C LEU A 208 4.47 5.25 -15.64
N HIS A 209 4.61 5.40 -16.97
CA HIS A 209 4.43 4.29 -17.91
C HIS A 209 5.38 3.14 -17.60
N GLN A 210 6.67 3.44 -17.42
CA GLN A 210 7.68 2.42 -17.13
C GLN A 210 7.41 1.70 -15.81
N PHE A 211 7.06 2.44 -14.74
CA PHE A 211 6.78 1.85 -13.44
C PHE A 211 5.59 0.87 -13.48
N LEU A 212 4.58 1.18 -14.28
CA LEU A 212 3.41 0.31 -14.48
C LEU A 212 3.71 -0.87 -15.41
N GLN A 213 4.42 -0.61 -16.51
CA GLN A 213 4.77 -1.63 -17.50
C GLN A 213 5.72 -2.70 -16.93
N TYR A 214 6.69 -2.29 -16.13
CA TYR A 214 7.66 -3.20 -15.49
C TYR A 214 7.21 -3.70 -14.11
N HIS A 215 5.95 -3.48 -13.72
CA HIS A 215 5.38 -3.92 -12.44
C HIS A 215 6.19 -3.48 -11.21
N VAL A 216 6.82 -2.31 -11.29
CA VAL A 216 7.50 -1.69 -10.14
C VAL A 216 6.48 -1.32 -9.06
N LEU A 217 5.28 -0.89 -9.50
CA LEU A 217 4.12 -0.70 -8.63
C LEU A 217 3.27 -1.96 -8.71
N SER A 218 2.95 -2.56 -7.56
CA SER A 218 2.12 -3.76 -7.53
C SER A 218 0.69 -3.46 -7.95
N ASP A 219 0.13 -4.34 -8.75
CA ASP A 219 -1.24 -4.21 -9.24
C ASP A 219 -2.26 -4.24 -8.10
N SER A 220 -3.26 -3.36 -8.15
CA SER A 220 -4.38 -3.39 -7.21
C SER A 220 -5.61 -2.68 -7.80
N LYS A 221 -6.81 -3.07 -7.35
CA LYS A 221 -8.06 -2.45 -7.80
C LYS A 221 -8.10 -0.94 -7.54
N PRO A 222 -7.70 -0.43 -6.36
CA PRO A 222 -7.68 1.02 -6.10
C PRO A 222 -6.78 1.79 -7.08
N LEU A 223 -5.62 1.24 -7.44
CA LEU A 223 -4.70 1.89 -8.38
C LEU A 223 -5.24 1.89 -9.81
N ALA A 224 -5.91 0.81 -10.25
CA ALA A 224 -6.57 0.81 -11.55
C ALA A 224 -7.66 1.89 -11.63
N CYS A 225 -8.48 2.04 -10.58
CA CYS A 225 -9.46 3.13 -10.50
C CYS A 225 -8.81 4.51 -10.55
N LEU A 226 -7.69 4.69 -9.84
CA LEU A 226 -6.90 5.92 -9.92
C LEU A 226 -6.43 6.19 -11.36
N LEU A 227 -5.88 5.20 -12.06
CA LEU A 227 -5.43 5.36 -13.45
C LEU A 227 -6.59 5.71 -14.40
N LEU A 228 -7.77 5.13 -14.22
CA LEU A 228 -8.96 5.50 -14.99
C LEU A 228 -9.34 6.97 -14.79
N SER A 229 -9.20 7.50 -13.57
CA SER A 229 -9.45 8.93 -13.31
C SER A 229 -8.45 9.86 -13.99
N LEU A 230 -7.26 9.36 -14.37
CA LEU A 230 -6.19 10.12 -15.01
C LEU A 230 -6.28 10.13 -16.54
N GLU A 231 -7.22 9.39 -17.15
CA GLU A 231 -7.35 9.22 -18.60
C GLU A 231 -7.42 10.55 -19.37
N SER A 232 -8.09 11.56 -18.82
CA SER A 232 -8.23 12.88 -19.46
C SER A 232 -6.89 13.61 -19.61
N THR A 233 -5.96 13.40 -18.68
CA THR A 233 -4.63 14.04 -18.66
C THR A 233 -3.57 13.15 -19.31
N TYR A 234 -3.71 11.84 -19.15
CA TYR A 234 -2.80 10.83 -19.66
C TYR A 234 -3.60 9.71 -20.34
N PRO A 235 -3.93 9.84 -21.63
CA PRO A 235 -4.78 8.88 -22.35
C PRO A 235 -4.32 7.41 -22.26
N PRO A 236 -3.01 7.08 -22.27
CA PRO A 236 -2.56 5.70 -22.08
C PRO A 236 -2.94 5.08 -20.73
N ALA A 237 -3.33 5.88 -19.73
CA ALA A 237 -3.76 5.38 -18.41
C ALA A 237 -4.96 4.42 -18.52
N HIS A 238 -5.85 4.65 -19.49
CA HIS A 238 -6.99 3.78 -19.73
C HIS A 238 -6.54 2.34 -20.00
N GLN A 239 -5.68 2.15 -20.99
CA GLN A 239 -5.20 0.82 -21.34
C GLN A 239 -4.38 0.18 -20.21
N LEU A 240 -3.51 0.97 -19.56
CA LEU A 240 -2.70 0.49 -18.43
C LEU A 240 -3.57 0.03 -17.25
N SER A 241 -4.68 0.71 -17.00
CA SER A 241 -5.64 0.33 -15.96
C SER A 241 -6.35 -1.00 -16.28
N LEU A 242 -6.77 -1.20 -17.54
CA LEU A 242 -7.39 -2.45 -17.98
C LEU A 242 -6.39 -3.61 -17.94
N ASP A 243 -5.15 -3.37 -18.36
CA ASP A 243 -4.07 -4.37 -18.28
C ASP A 243 -3.79 -4.75 -16.82
N MET A 244 -3.80 -3.78 -15.90
CA MET A 244 -3.67 -4.00 -14.46
C MET A 244 -4.83 -4.85 -13.90
N LEU A 245 -6.07 -4.49 -14.20
CA LEU A 245 -7.24 -5.26 -13.76
C LEU A 245 -7.22 -6.69 -14.32
N LYS A 246 -6.83 -6.86 -15.59
CA LYS A 246 -6.75 -8.17 -16.23
C LYS A 246 -5.75 -9.09 -15.55
N ARG A 247 -4.59 -8.56 -15.13
CA ARG A 247 -3.57 -9.34 -14.39
C ARG A 247 -4.04 -9.77 -13.01
N LEU A 248 -4.89 -8.99 -12.34
CA LEU A 248 -5.42 -9.34 -11.02
C LEU A 248 -6.34 -10.56 -11.05
N SER A 249 -6.91 -10.94 -12.19
CA SER A 249 -7.85 -12.07 -12.43
C SER A 249 -9.16 -12.07 -11.63
N THR A 250 -9.21 -11.34 -10.51
CA THR A 250 -10.35 -11.17 -9.60
C THR A 250 -11.19 -9.93 -9.92
N ALA A 251 -10.92 -9.26 -11.03
CA ALA A 251 -11.48 -7.96 -11.38
C ALA A 251 -12.26 -7.96 -12.72
N ASN A 252 -12.80 -9.11 -13.11
CA ASN A 252 -13.47 -9.26 -14.42
C ASN A 252 -14.74 -8.43 -14.52
N ASP A 253 -15.50 -8.33 -13.43
CA ASP A 253 -16.73 -7.54 -13.39
C ASP A 253 -16.42 -6.04 -13.49
N GLU A 254 -15.37 -5.58 -12.80
CA GLU A 254 -14.91 -4.19 -12.88
C GLU A 254 -14.43 -3.83 -14.30
N ILE A 255 -13.71 -4.73 -14.99
CA ILE A 255 -13.31 -4.53 -16.39
C ILE A 255 -14.54 -4.33 -17.28
N VAL A 256 -15.58 -5.17 -17.09
CA VAL A 256 -16.82 -5.06 -17.86
C VAL A 256 -17.50 -3.72 -17.59
N GLU A 257 -17.60 -3.30 -16.33
CA GLU A 257 -18.22 -2.03 -15.96
C GLU A 257 -17.48 -0.82 -16.57
N VAL A 258 -16.14 -0.85 -16.56
CA VAL A 258 -15.32 0.18 -17.20
C VAL A 258 -15.59 0.24 -18.71
N LEU A 259 -15.56 -0.90 -19.42
CA LEU A 259 -15.81 -0.95 -20.86
C LEU A 259 -17.23 -0.47 -21.22
N LEU A 260 -18.24 -0.86 -20.43
CA LEU A 260 -19.62 -0.42 -20.64
C LEU A 260 -19.78 1.08 -20.39
N SER A 261 -19.15 1.65 -19.37
CA SER A 261 -19.19 3.09 -19.09
C SER A 261 -18.63 3.95 -20.24
N LYS A 262 -17.68 3.39 -21.01
CA LYS A 262 -17.08 4.02 -22.19
C LYS A 262 -17.78 3.65 -23.50
N GLN A 263 -18.97 3.04 -23.42
CA GLN A 263 -19.76 2.60 -24.57
C GLN A 263 -19.03 1.57 -25.48
N GLN A 264 -17.99 0.91 -24.97
CA GLN A 264 -17.27 -0.14 -25.68
C GLN A 264 -17.97 -1.51 -25.53
N VAL A 265 -19.24 -1.58 -25.92
CA VAL A 265 -20.13 -2.73 -25.66
C VAL A 265 -19.60 -4.02 -26.29
N LEU A 266 -19.12 -3.96 -27.54
CA LEU A 266 -18.54 -5.13 -28.22
C LEU A 266 -17.23 -5.58 -27.57
N GLY A 267 -16.43 -4.63 -27.08
CA GLY A 267 -15.21 -4.93 -26.32
C GLY A 267 -15.53 -5.71 -25.05
N ALA A 268 -16.54 -5.25 -24.30
CA ALA A 268 -17.02 -5.93 -23.09
C ALA A 268 -17.53 -7.34 -23.39
N LEU A 269 -18.35 -7.53 -24.44
CA LEU A 269 -18.84 -8.85 -24.85
C LEU A 269 -17.70 -9.80 -25.23
N ARG A 270 -16.71 -9.32 -25.97
CA ARG A 270 -15.53 -10.10 -26.35
C ARG A 270 -14.71 -10.51 -25.14
N PHE A 271 -14.51 -9.60 -24.19
CA PHE A 271 -13.78 -9.87 -22.95
C PHE A 271 -14.47 -10.96 -22.12
N ILE A 272 -15.77 -10.83 -21.88
CA ILE A 272 -16.55 -11.83 -21.14
C ILE A 272 -16.48 -13.21 -21.80
N ARG A 273 -16.59 -13.27 -23.13
CA ARG A 273 -16.44 -14.53 -23.88
C ARG A 273 -15.06 -15.14 -23.67
N SER A 274 -14.00 -14.33 -23.64
CA SER A 274 -12.63 -14.81 -23.41
C SER A 274 -12.42 -15.37 -22.00
N VAL A 275 -13.16 -14.88 -21.00
CA VAL A 275 -13.07 -15.33 -19.60
C VAL A 275 -14.05 -16.49 -19.32
N GLY A 276 -14.93 -16.84 -20.26
CA GLY A 276 -15.92 -17.90 -20.09
C GLY A 276 -17.16 -17.50 -19.27
N GLY A 277 -17.31 -16.21 -18.95
CA GLY A 277 -18.42 -15.69 -18.12
C GLY A 277 -19.72 -15.40 -18.87
N HIS A 278 -19.80 -15.68 -20.18
CA HIS A 278 -20.88 -15.24 -21.07
C HIS A 278 -22.30 -15.59 -20.59
N ASP A 279 -22.44 -16.71 -19.88
CA ASP A 279 -23.74 -17.23 -19.45
C ASP A 279 -24.29 -16.53 -18.19
N ASN A 280 -23.42 -15.98 -17.34
CA ASN A 280 -23.82 -15.36 -16.06
C ASN A 280 -24.01 -13.84 -16.15
N VAL A 281 -23.76 -13.23 -17.31
CA VAL A 281 -23.80 -11.77 -17.45
C VAL A 281 -25.23 -11.23 -17.53
N SER A 282 -25.50 -10.12 -16.88
CA SER A 282 -26.77 -9.41 -16.99
C SER A 282 -26.95 -8.81 -18.39
N ALA A 283 -27.93 -9.28 -19.15
CA ALA A 283 -28.23 -8.74 -20.49
C ALA A 283 -28.62 -7.26 -20.44
N ARG A 284 -29.34 -6.85 -19.38
CA ARG A 284 -29.80 -5.47 -19.15
C ARG A 284 -28.66 -4.44 -19.24
N LYS A 285 -27.58 -4.61 -18.46
CA LYS A 285 -26.43 -3.67 -18.46
C LYS A 285 -25.87 -3.43 -19.87
N PHE A 286 -25.82 -4.47 -20.70
CA PHE A 286 -25.31 -4.38 -22.07
C PHE A 286 -26.29 -3.71 -23.03
N LEU A 287 -27.59 -4.01 -22.89
CA LEU A 287 -28.64 -3.40 -23.70
C LEU A 287 -28.83 -1.91 -23.37
N ASP A 288 -28.74 -1.55 -22.09
CA ASP A 288 -28.72 -0.16 -21.63
C ASP A 288 -27.54 0.61 -22.25
N ALA A 289 -26.32 0.05 -22.15
CA ALA A 289 -25.14 0.68 -22.72
C ALA A 289 -25.22 0.81 -24.26
N ALA A 290 -25.71 -0.23 -24.95
CA ALA A 290 -25.89 -0.19 -26.41
C ALA A 290 -26.95 0.82 -26.85
N ARG A 291 -28.03 0.96 -26.08
CA ARG A 291 -29.07 1.96 -26.33
C ARG A 291 -28.55 3.38 -26.17
N GLN A 292 -27.69 3.63 -25.18
CA GLN A 292 -27.08 4.93 -24.93
C GLN A 292 -26.14 5.38 -26.06
N THR A 293 -25.51 4.45 -26.80
CA THR A 293 -24.67 4.78 -27.96
C THR A 293 -25.48 5.36 -29.13
N GLY A 294 -26.79 5.09 -29.20
CA GLY A 294 -27.66 5.55 -30.29
C GLY A 294 -27.48 4.81 -31.63
N ASP A 295 -26.54 3.86 -31.71
CA ASP A 295 -26.31 3.03 -32.90
C ASP A 295 -27.30 1.86 -32.93
N GLN A 296 -28.23 1.92 -33.88
CA GLN A 296 -29.25 0.91 -34.09
C GLN A 296 -28.66 -0.46 -34.44
N MET A 297 -27.59 -0.50 -35.23
CA MET A 297 -26.95 -1.75 -35.64
C MET A 297 -26.24 -2.40 -34.46
N LEU A 298 -25.54 -1.61 -33.65
CA LEU A 298 -24.93 -2.09 -32.41
C LEU A 298 -25.98 -2.69 -31.47
N PHE A 299 -27.09 -1.98 -31.24
CA PHE A 299 -28.17 -2.46 -30.38
C PHE A 299 -28.76 -3.78 -30.92
N TYR A 300 -29.01 -3.86 -32.23
CA TYR A 300 -29.50 -5.09 -32.87
C TYR A 300 -28.53 -6.27 -32.67
N THR A 301 -27.23 -6.07 -32.90
CA THR A 301 -26.22 -7.13 -32.74
C THR A 301 -26.11 -7.60 -31.29
N VAL A 302 -26.08 -6.67 -30.32
CA VAL A 302 -26.02 -7.01 -28.89
C VAL A 302 -27.28 -7.75 -28.47
N PHE A 303 -28.46 -7.28 -28.88
CA PHE A 303 -29.74 -7.93 -28.58
C PHE A 303 -29.80 -9.36 -29.16
N ARG A 304 -29.42 -9.54 -30.43
CA ARG A 304 -29.31 -10.87 -31.06
C ARG A 304 -28.34 -11.78 -30.33
N SER A 305 -27.22 -11.27 -29.86
CA SER A 305 -26.23 -12.08 -29.14
C SER A 305 -26.79 -12.67 -27.84
N PHE A 306 -27.61 -11.90 -27.12
CA PHE A 306 -28.30 -12.40 -25.92
C PHE A 306 -29.48 -13.30 -26.24
N GLN A 307 -30.22 -13.08 -27.33
CA GLN A 307 -31.24 -14.03 -27.79
C GLN A 307 -30.63 -15.40 -28.12
N GLN A 308 -29.50 -15.42 -28.83
CA GLN A 308 -28.76 -16.67 -29.12
C GLN A 308 -28.28 -17.35 -27.85
N ARG A 309 -27.79 -16.58 -26.86
CA ARG A 309 -27.43 -17.10 -25.54
C ARG A 309 -28.61 -17.75 -24.84
N ASN A 310 -29.74 -17.06 -24.79
CA ASN A 310 -30.96 -17.55 -24.13
C ASN A 310 -31.47 -18.82 -24.82
N GLN A 311 -31.43 -18.86 -26.15
CA GLN A 311 -31.77 -20.06 -26.93
C GLN A 311 -30.85 -21.23 -26.56
N ARG A 312 -29.54 -21.00 -26.44
CA ARG A 312 -28.57 -22.03 -26.06
C ARG A 312 -28.78 -22.55 -24.63
N LEU A 313 -29.07 -21.66 -23.68
CA LEU A 313 -29.19 -22.02 -22.26
C LEU A 313 -30.56 -22.58 -21.88
N ARG A 314 -31.63 -22.07 -22.48
CA ARG A 314 -33.03 -22.33 -22.08
C ARG A 314 -33.89 -22.93 -23.19
N GLY A 315 -33.38 -23.05 -24.42
CA GLY A 315 -34.19 -23.45 -25.58
C GLY A 315 -35.20 -22.40 -26.03
N SER A 316 -35.18 -21.21 -25.43
CA SER A 316 -36.09 -20.09 -25.75
C SER A 316 -35.29 -18.79 -25.91
N PRO A 317 -35.57 -17.97 -26.93
CA PRO A 317 -34.86 -16.71 -27.15
C PRO A 317 -35.37 -15.58 -26.24
N ALA A 318 -36.42 -15.84 -25.44
CA ALA A 318 -37.02 -14.87 -24.54
C ALA A 318 -36.08 -14.52 -23.38
N PHE A 319 -36.14 -13.24 -22.95
CA PHE A 319 -35.50 -12.78 -21.74
C PHE A 319 -36.34 -13.19 -20.53
N ASN A 320 -35.68 -13.57 -19.43
CA ASN A 320 -36.39 -13.87 -18.19
C ASN A 320 -36.97 -12.57 -17.60
N PRO A 321 -38.19 -12.59 -17.05
CA PRO A 321 -38.77 -11.42 -16.37
C PRO A 321 -37.87 -10.86 -15.27
N GLY A 322 -37.16 -11.73 -14.54
CA GLY A 322 -36.19 -11.32 -13.51
C GLY A 322 -34.97 -10.54 -14.02
N GLU A 323 -34.66 -10.59 -15.33
CA GLU A 323 -33.59 -9.78 -15.93
C GLU A 323 -34.05 -8.35 -16.26
N HIS A 324 -35.35 -8.03 -16.10
CA HIS A 324 -35.94 -6.70 -16.32
C HIS A 324 -35.62 -6.10 -17.70
N CYS A 325 -35.61 -6.93 -18.76
CA CYS A 325 -35.27 -6.50 -20.13
C CYS A 325 -36.50 -6.12 -20.98
N GLU A 326 -37.69 -6.04 -20.38
CA GLU A 326 -38.96 -5.83 -21.09
C GLU A 326 -38.98 -4.52 -21.91
N GLU A 327 -38.47 -3.43 -21.34
CA GLU A 327 -38.36 -2.14 -22.02
C GLU A 327 -37.48 -2.22 -23.28
N HIS A 328 -36.40 -2.99 -23.23
CA HIS A 328 -35.52 -3.19 -24.38
C HIS A 328 -36.17 -4.05 -25.47
N VAL A 329 -37.02 -5.01 -25.10
CA VAL A 329 -37.79 -5.81 -26.06
C VAL A 329 -38.81 -4.92 -26.77
N VAL A 330 -39.53 -4.06 -26.04
CA VAL A 330 -40.45 -3.09 -26.63
C VAL A 330 -39.71 -2.14 -27.58
N HIS A 331 -38.55 -1.62 -27.15
CA HIS A 331 -37.73 -0.74 -27.97
C HIS A 331 -37.24 -1.44 -29.25
N PHE A 332 -36.82 -2.70 -29.15
CA PHE A 332 -36.42 -3.50 -30.32
C PHE A 332 -37.58 -3.69 -31.31
N LYS A 333 -38.78 -3.99 -30.81
CA LYS A 333 -39.99 -4.13 -31.64
C LYS A 333 -40.35 -2.84 -32.37
N GLN A 334 -40.19 -1.69 -31.71
CA GLN A 334 -40.44 -0.37 -32.31
C GLN A 334 -39.45 -0.06 -33.45
N LEU A 335 -38.17 -0.42 -33.27
CA LEU A 335 -37.12 -0.11 -34.26
C LEU A 335 -37.09 -1.07 -35.45
N PHE A 336 -37.27 -2.38 -35.22
CA PHE A 336 -37.03 -3.42 -36.24
C PHE A 336 -38.28 -4.24 -36.59
N GLY A 337 -39.40 -4.02 -35.89
CA GLY A 337 -40.63 -4.79 -36.04
C GLY A 337 -40.60 -6.14 -35.32
N GLU A 338 -41.79 -6.70 -35.04
CA GLU A 338 -41.90 -7.99 -34.34
C GLU A 338 -41.34 -9.17 -35.13
N GLN A 339 -41.30 -9.06 -36.45
CA GLN A 339 -40.78 -10.10 -37.35
C GLN A 339 -39.27 -10.31 -37.21
N ALA A 340 -38.54 -9.30 -36.72
CA ALA A 340 -37.10 -9.37 -36.52
C ALA A 340 -36.69 -10.16 -35.27
N LEU A 341 -37.65 -10.54 -34.40
CA LEU A 341 -37.36 -11.35 -33.21
C LEU A 341 -36.96 -12.78 -33.60
N MET A 342 -35.96 -13.33 -32.90
CA MET A 342 -35.60 -14.73 -33.05
C MET A 342 -36.78 -15.62 -32.66
N LYS A 343 -37.18 -16.52 -33.57
CA LYS A 343 -38.18 -17.53 -33.28
C LYS A 343 -37.56 -18.65 -32.44
N PRO A 344 -38.29 -19.28 -31.52
CA PRO A 344 -37.82 -20.46 -30.81
C PRO A 344 -37.50 -21.54 -31.85
N SER A 345 -36.39 -22.28 -31.67
CA SER A 345 -36.19 -23.51 -32.45
C SER A 345 -37.27 -24.49 -32.01
N THR A 346 -38.26 -24.73 -32.86
CA THR A 346 -39.19 -25.85 -32.73
C THR A 346 -38.35 -27.13 -32.76
N VAL A 347 -38.27 -27.80 -31.61
CA VAL A 347 -37.78 -29.19 -31.53
C VAL A 347 -38.88 -30.09 -32.06
#